data_AF-A0A4U9HG59-F1
#
_entry.id   AF-A0A4U9HG59-F1
#
_cell.length_a   1.000
_cell.length_b   1.000
_cell.length_c   1.000
_cell.angle_alpha   90.00
_cell.angle_beta   90.00
_cell.angle_gamma   90.00
#
_symmetry.space_group_name_H-M   'P 1'
#
loop_
_entity.id
_entity.type
_entity.pdbx_description
1 polymer ?
#
loop_
_entity_poly.entity_id
_entity_poly.type
_entity_poly.pdbx_seq_one_letter_code
_entity_poly.pdbx_strand_id
1 'polypeptide(L)'
;MPSLYSELEGAALDHIVATLAQVPYLQEIVIGLDRADRQQFEHAKRFFSRLPQRHRILWNDGPRLAAIASRLSDKGLAPSEPGKGRNVWFCSGYTLASRRSSCVALHDCDIVTYDRQLLARLLYPLANPHFHYDFCKGYYARVADGKLNGRVGRLLVFPLLKSLQKVYGNSDFLDYLRSYRYPLSGEFAMRTHILNNLRIPSDWGLEIGVLSEVQRTTATNRICQVDIADNYDHKHQPMSEHDPAGGLQRMATDITKALYRKTGDPGRQHHRRLFPRAARHLLSHRAGYDRRLRPRRQNQRPDVRPPQRGVGGGAVRPCDYAGRPAVYGGSGGEQTVCAQLESRAVGLPRYSAAAVSGGGGR
;
A
#
# COMPACT_ATOMS: atom_id res chain seq x y z
N MET A 1 5.05 -4.99 -5.06
CA MET A 1 4.83 -6.41 -4.72
C MET A 1 5.57 -6.74 -3.42
N PRO A 2 4.93 -6.58 -2.24
CA PRO A 2 5.51 -7.06 -0.99
C PRO A 2 5.41 -8.59 -0.95
N SER A 3 6.54 -9.27 -0.79
CA SER A 3 6.61 -10.73 -0.88
C SER A 3 7.46 -11.34 0.23
N LEU A 4 7.02 -12.51 0.72
CA LEU A 4 7.83 -13.41 1.54
C LEU A 4 8.63 -14.34 0.62
N TYR A 5 9.84 -14.74 1.02
CA TYR A 5 10.60 -15.75 0.27
C TYR A 5 9.79 -17.03 -0.01
N SER A 6 9.02 -17.50 0.97
CA SER A 6 8.17 -18.70 0.84
C SER A 6 7.13 -18.62 -0.27
N GLU A 7 6.79 -17.42 -0.77
CA GLU A 7 5.86 -17.27 -1.88
C GLU A 7 6.50 -17.56 -3.23
N LEU A 8 7.84 -17.43 -3.36
CA LEU A 8 8.57 -17.77 -4.59
C LEU A 8 8.50 -19.26 -4.91
N GLU A 9 8.24 -20.09 -3.91
CA GLU A 9 8.07 -21.54 -4.04
C GLU A 9 6.62 -21.91 -4.41
N GLY A 10 5.69 -20.93 -4.40
CA GLY A 10 4.28 -21.14 -4.69
C GLY A 10 3.90 -20.89 -6.15
N ALA A 11 2.94 -21.69 -6.65
CA ALA A 11 2.41 -21.56 -8.01
C ALA A 11 1.75 -20.20 -8.30
N ALA A 12 1.20 -19.54 -7.27
CA ALA A 12 0.57 -18.22 -7.41
C ALA A 12 1.55 -17.16 -7.91
N LEU A 13 2.71 -17.03 -7.26
CA LEU A 13 3.70 -16.02 -7.66
C LEU A 13 4.36 -16.35 -9.01
N ASP A 14 4.53 -17.64 -9.31
CA ASP A 14 4.99 -18.08 -10.62
C ASP A 14 4.04 -17.62 -11.74
N HIS A 15 2.73 -17.88 -11.57
CA HIS A 15 1.68 -17.43 -12.47
C HIS A 15 1.61 -15.91 -12.60
N ILE A 16 1.74 -15.18 -11.47
CA ILE A 16 1.80 -13.72 -11.45
C ILE A 16 2.97 -13.21 -12.31
N VAL A 17 4.17 -13.76 -12.14
CA VAL A 17 5.35 -13.35 -12.92
C VAL A 17 5.17 -13.65 -14.41
N ALA A 18 4.65 -14.83 -14.75
CA ALA A 18 4.36 -15.21 -16.14
C ALA A 18 3.33 -14.27 -16.79
N THR A 19 2.32 -13.85 -16.03
CA THR A 19 1.29 -12.91 -16.48
C THR A 19 1.86 -11.49 -16.64
N LEU A 20 2.62 -11.02 -15.64
CA LEU A 20 3.24 -9.69 -15.66
C LEU A 20 4.25 -9.55 -16.80
N ALA A 21 4.98 -10.61 -17.15
CA ALA A 21 5.94 -10.58 -18.26
C ALA A 21 5.30 -10.17 -19.60
N GLN A 22 3.99 -10.37 -19.76
CA GLN A 22 3.24 -10.03 -20.96
C GLN A 22 2.66 -8.60 -20.94
N VAL A 23 2.94 -7.80 -19.90
CA VAL A 23 2.36 -6.46 -19.71
C VAL A 23 3.31 -5.36 -20.20
N PRO A 24 3.09 -4.76 -21.39
CA PRO A 24 4.07 -3.85 -22.01
C PRO A 24 4.05 -2.43 -21.43
N TYR A 25 2.98 -2.03 -20.76
CA TYR A 25 2.80 -0.66 -20.26
C TYR A 25 3.45 -0.41 -18.89
N LEU A 26 4.06 -1.42 -18.26
CA LEU A 26 4.72 -1.28 -16.97
C LEU A 26 6.14 -0.74 -17.12
N GLN A 27 6.37 0.45 -16.61
CA GLN A 27 7.69 1.08 -16.59
C GLN A 27 8.65 0.42 -15.59
N GLU A 28 8.13 -0.05 -14.46
CA GLU A 28 8.92 -0.66 -13.38
C GLU A 28 8.09 -1.59 -12.50
N ILE A 29 8.69 -2.70 -12.06
CA ILE A 29 8.16 -3.59 -11.02
C ILE A 29 9.07 -3.54 -9.79
N VAL A 30 8.52 -3.13 -8.65
CA VAL A 30 9.24 -3.08 -7.37
C VAL A 30 8.79 -4.24 -6.49
N ILE A 31 9.71 -5.15 -6.19
CA ILE A 31 9.53 -6.31 -5.33
C ILE A 31 10.20 -6.04 -4.00
N GLY A 32 9.47 -6.09 -2.90
CA GLY A 32 10.07 -6.08 -1.57
C GLY A 32 10.09 -7.49 -1.00
N LEU A 33 11.29 -8.02 -0.77
CA LEU A 33 11.52 -9.38 -0.33
C LEU A 33 11.83 -9.41 1.16
N ASP A 34 10.96 -10.06 1.92
CA ASP A 34 11.10 -10.34 3.35
C ASP A 34 11.47 -11.81 3.60
N ARG A 35 12.12 -12.07 4.73
CA ARG A 35 12.50 -13.38 5.25
C ARG A 35 13.31 -14.23 4.26
N ALA A 36 14.31 -13.61 3.66
CA ALA A 36 15.27 -14.28 2.79
C ALA A 36 16.68 -14.21 3.39
N ASP A 37 17.43 -15.31 3.29
CA ASP A 37 18.88 -15.31 3.44
C ASP A 37 19.60 -14.93 2.12
N ARG A 38 20.93 -14.98 2.11
CA ARG A 38 21.72 -14.61 0.92
C ARG A 38 21.49 -15.55 -0.26
N GLN A 39 21.44 -16.85 -0.05
CA GLN A 39 21.23 -17.83 -1.12
C GLN A 39 19.82 -17.70 -1.70
N GLN A 40 18.83 -17.53 -0.81
CA GLN A 40 17.44 -17.26 -1.13
C GLN A 40 17.26 -15.94 -1.90
N PHE A 41 18.02 -14.90 -1.56
CA PHE A 41 18.04 -13.65 -2.34
C PHE A 41 18.63 -13.83 -3.74
N GLU A 42 19.70 -14.60 -3.90
CA GLU A 42 20.23 -14.92 -5.24
C GLU A 42 19.25 -15.78 -6.05
N HIS A 43 18.51 -16.68 -5.41
CA HIS A 43 17.41 -17.40 -6.04
C HIS A 43 16.31 -16.44 -6.50
N ALA A 44 15.88 -15.50 -5.66
CA ALA A 44 14.90 -14.49 -6.02
C ALA A 44 15.33 -13.66 -7.24
N LYS A 45 16.61 -13.29 -7.33
CA LYS A 45 17.15 -12.58 -8.51
C LYS A 45 17.00 -13.40 -9.79
N ARG A 46 17.28 -14.71 -9.76
CA ARG A 46 17.08 -15.61 -10.91
C ARG A 46 15.58 -15.80 -11.22
N PHE A 47 14.74 -15.89 -10.21
CA PHE A 47 13.30 -16.06 -10.37
C PHE A 47 12.67 -14.85 -11.09
N PHE A 48 13.00 -13.63 -10.66
CA PHE A 48 12.45 -12.40 -11.25
C PHE A 48 13.15 -11.93 -12.53
N SER A 49 14.30 -12.52 -12.92
CA SER A 49 14.96 -12.18 -14.19
C SER A 49 14.14 -12.53 -15.42
N ARG A 50 13.06 -13.31 -15.26
CA ARG A 50 12.06 -13.61 -16.28
C ARG A 50 11.20 -12.40 -16.68
N LEU A 51 11.15 -11.36 -15.84
CA LEU A 51 10.42 -10.13 -16.15
C LEU A 51 11.21 -9.31 -17.18
N PRO A 52 10.67 -9.06 -18.39
CA PRO A 52 11.32 -8.22 -19.40
C PRO A 52 11.32 -6.74 -18.98
N GLN A 53 10.41 -6.33 -18.09
CA GLN A 53 10.40 -4.96 -17.56
C GLN A 53 11.55 -4.73 -16.58
N ARG A 54 11.91 -3.45 -16.42
CA ARG A 54 12.83 -3.04 -15.35
C ARG A 54 12.22 -3.44 -14.01
N HIS A 55 12.89 -4.34 -13.29
CA HIS A 55 12.47 -4.76 -11.96
C HIS A 55 13.55 -4.49 -10.92
N ARG A 56 13.13 -4.30 -9.66
CA ARG A 56 14.02 -4.07 -8.52
C ARG A 56 13.58 -4.89 -7.34
N ILE A 57 14.52 -5.64 -6.77
CA ILE A 57 14.31 -6.43 -5.55
C ILE A 57 14.92 -5.68 -4.38
N LEU A 58 14.08 -5.27 -3.46
CA LEU A 58 14.39 -4.65 -2.17
C LEU A 58 14.45 -5.78 -1.13
N TRP A 59 15.64 -6.30 -0.85
CA TRP A 59 15.83 -7.32 0.19
C TRP A 59 15.84 -6.67 1.57
N ASN A 60 14.68 -6.66 2.24
CA ASN A 60 14.44 -5.86 3.44
C ASN A 60 15.30 -6.28 4.63
N ASP A 61 15.60 -7.58 4.74
CA ASP A 61 16.50 -8.16 5.74
C ASP A 61 17.97 -8.17 5.29
N GLY A 62 18.23 -7.73 4.06
CA GLY A 62 19.58 -7.69 3.49
C GLY A 62 20.43 -6.57 4.07
N PRO A 63 21.77 -6.70 4.04
CA PRO A 63 22.68 -5.76 4.70
C PRO A 63 22.53 -4.31 4.22
N ARG A 64 22.20 -4.10 2.93
CA ARG A 64 22.03 -2.76 2.35
C ARG A 64 20.78 -2.04 2.88
N LEU A 65 19.63 -2.72 2.90
CA LEU A 65 18.40 -2.12 3.42
C LEU A 65 18.40 -2.08 4.95
N ALA A 66 19.02 -3.03 5.63
CA ALA A 66 19.23 -2.97 7.08
C ALA A 66 20.05 -1.73 7.47
N ALA A 67 21.13 -1.41 6.74
CA ALA A 67 21.91 -0.20 6.97
C ALA A 67 21.10 1.08 6.74
N ILE A 68 20.25 1.13 5.70
CA ILE A 68 19.34 2.25 5.46
C ILE A 68 18.30 2.34 6.58
N ALA A 69 17.72 1.21 7.00
CA ALA A 69 16.75 1.14 8.08
C ALA A 69 17.34 1.64 9.40
N SER A 70 18.59 1.30 9.71
CA SER A 70 19.31 1.78 10.89
C SER A 70 19.44 3.31 10.87
N ARG A 71 19.97 3.88 9.78
CA ARG A 71 20.10 5.34 9.60
C ARG A 71 18.77 6.09 9.70
N LEU A 72 17.68 5.47 9.23
CA LEU A 72 16.34 6.03 9.32
C LEU A 72 15.76 5.89 10.73
N SER A 73 16.09 4.80 11.44
CA SER A 73 15.69 4.55 12.83
C SER A 73 16.35 5.55 13.77
N ASP A 74 17.62 5.87 13.56
CA ASP A 74 18.36 6.90 14.32
C ASP A 74 17.69 8.28 14.23
N LYS A 75 16.95 8.53 13.14
CA LYS A 75 16.17 9.75 12.90
C LYS A 75 14.70 9.65 13.31
N GLY A 76 14.29 8.51 13.87
CA GLY A 76 12.88 8.23 14.23
C GLY A 76 11.94 8.02 13.03
N LEU A 77 12.49 7.80 11.83
CA LEU A 77 11.73 7.72 10.57
C LEU A 77 11.38 6.29 10.17
N ALA A 78 12.24 5.31 10.47
CA ALA A 78 12.03 3.93 10.04
C ALA A 78 10.81 3.27 10.74
N PRO A 79 10.05 2.42 10.03
CA PRO A 79 9.08 1.53 10.67
C PRO A 79 9.79 0.55 11.63
N SER A 80 9.40 0.54 12.89
CA SER A 80 10.02 -0.31 13.92
C SER A 80 9.58 -1.77 13.86
N GLU A 81 8.36 -2.03 13.37
CA GLU A 81 7.78 -3.38 13.37
C GLU A 81 8.00 -4.09 12.03
N PRO A 82 8.40 -5.37 12.03
CA PRO A 82 8.42 -6.17 10.81
C PRO A 82 6.99 -6.49 10.34
N GLY A 83 6.80 -6.57 9.03
CA GLY A 83 5.53 -6.94 8.42
C GLY A 83 5.30 -6.30 7.04
N LYS A 84 4.17 -6.68 6.42
CA LYS A 84 3.77 -6.22 5.09
C LYS A 84 3.77 -4.69 4.99
N GLY A 85 3.32 -3.98 6.03
CA GLY A 85 3.32 -2.52 6.04
C GLY A 85 4.73 -1.90 5.96
N ARG A 86 5.72 -2.47 6.67
CA ARG A 86 7.13 -2.04 6.59
C ARG A 86 7.71 -2.31 5.19
N ASN A 87 7.40 -3.47 4.62
CA ASN A 87 7.81 -3.81 3.26
C ASN A 87 7.27 -2.80 2.23
N VAL A 88 5.97 -2.51 2.30
CA VAL A 88 5.30 -1.51 1.46
C VAL A 88 5.88 -0.12 1.67
N TRP A 89 6.26 0.24 2.90
CA TRP A 89 6.91 1.51 3.21
C TRP A 89 8.27 1.65 2.49
N PHE A 90 9.12 0.62 2.51
CA PHE A 90 10.40 0.64 1.79
C PHE A 90 10.20 0.67 0.26
N CYS A 91 9.25 -0.10 -0.27
CA CYS A 91 8.89 -0.06 -1.68
C CYS A 91 8.42 1.35 -2.11
N SER A 92 7.63 2.00 -1.27
CA SER A 92 7.14 3.36 -1.50
C SER A 92 8.29 4.37 -1.48
N GLY A 93 9.18 4.28 -0.49
CA GLY A 93 10.37 5.13 -0.39
C GLY A 93 11.28 4.98 -1.61
N TYR A 94 11.51 3.75 -2.07
CA TYR A 94 12.25 3.48 -3.31
C TYR A 94 11.57 4.10 -4.53
N THR A 95 10.26 3.91 -4.68
CA THR A 95 9.48 4.43 -5.81
C THR A 95 9.54 5.96 -5.87
N LEU A 96 9.41 6.62 -4.72
CA LEU A 96 9.55 8.08 -4.61
C LEU A 96 10.97 8.55 -4.95
N ALA A 97 11.99 7.82 -4.51
CA ALA A 97 13.38 8.13 -4.80
C ALA A 97 13.73 7.90 -6.29
N SER A 98 13.14 6.91 -6.95
CA SER A 98 13.42 6.60 -8.35
C SER A 98 12.84 7.65 -9.31
N ARG A 99 11.72 8.29 -8.96
CA ARG A 99 11.00 9.31 -9.76
C ARG A 99 10.65 8.83 -11.17
N ARG A 100 10.42 7.52 -11.36
CA ARG A 100 10.15 6.92 -12.68
C ARG A 100 8.69 6.70 -13.00
N SER A 101 7.83 6.71 -11.98
CA SER A 101 6.44 6.30 -12.12
C SER A 101 5.51 7.42 -11.70
N SER A 102 4.49 7.70 -12.53
CA SER A 102 3.42 8.67 -12.23
C SER A 102 2.26 8.05 -11.46
N CYS A 103 2.06 6.74 -11.65
CA CYS A 103 1.08 5.93 -10.92
C CYS A 103 1.76 4.68 -10.37
N VAL A 104 1.30 4.21 -9.23
CA VAL A 104 1.76 2.97 -8.59
C VAL A 104 0.56 2.08 -8.29
N ALA A 105 0.73 0.78 -8.41
CA ALA A 105 -0.23 -0.21 -7.95
C ALA A 105 0.43 -1.11 -6.89
N LEU A 106 -0.36 -1.47 -5.89
CA LEU A 106 -0.05 -2.47 -4.90
C LEU A 106 -1.06 -3.61 -5.03
N HIS A 107 -0.54 -4.83 -5.03
CA HIS A 107 -1.30 -6.07 -5.10
C HIS A 107 -0.47 -7.16 -4.43
N ASP A 108 -1.17 -8.19 -3.95
CA ASP A 108 -0.58 -9.28 -3.20
C ASP A 108 0.11 -10.31 -4.11
N CYS A 109 1.10 -11.01 -3.55
CA CYS A 109 1.90 -12.01 -4.26
C CYS A 109 1.32 -13.43 -4.14
N ASP A 110 0.19 -13.59 -3.48
CA ASP A 110 -0.47 -14.88 -3.20
C ASP A 110 -1.82 -15.03 -3.93
N ILE A 111 -2.07 -14.20 -4.96
CA ILE A 111 -3.27 -14.25 -5.80
C ILE A 111 -3.15 -15.43 -6.77
N VAL A 112 -4.00 -16.44 -6.59
CA VAL A 112 -3.98 -17.66 -7.41
C VAL A 112 -4.60 -17.40 -8.78
N THR A 113 -5.69 -16.64 -8.83
CA THR A 113 -6.44 -16.33 -10.06
C THR A 113 -5.98 -15.03 -10.73
N TYR A 114 -4.67 -14.73 -10.64
CA TYR A 114 -4.15 -13.46 -11.14
C TYR A 114 -4.35 -13.32 -12.65
N ASP A 115 -4.88 -12.20 -13.09
CA ASP A 115 -5.10 -11.90 -14.51
C ASP A 115 -4.60 -10.49 -14.86
N ARG A 116 -4.11 -10.30 -16.08
CA ARG A 116 -3.60 -8.98 -16.53
C ARG A 116 -4.66 -7.88 -16.50
N GLN A 117 -5.95 -8.23 -16.62
CA GLN A 117 -7.06 -7.29 -16.51
C GLN A 117 -7.20 -6.75 -15.09
N LEU A 118 -6.89 -7.53 -14.05
CA LEU A 118 -6.90 -7.05 -12.65
C LEU A 118 -6.03 -5.81 -12.52
N LEU A 119 -4.78 -5.91 -13.00
CA LEU A 119 -3.83 -4.81 -12.99
C LEU A 119 -4.28 -3.65 -13.87
N ALA A 120 -4.75 -3.93 -15.08
CA ALA A 120 -5.21 -2.91 -16.02
C ALA A 120 -6.40 -2.12 -15.46
N ARG A 121 -7.41 -2.80 -14.92
CA ARG A 121 -8.60 -2.20 -14.29
C ARG A 121 -8.22 -1.33 -13.09
N LEU A 122 -7.21 -1.74 -12.31
CA LEU A 122 -6.76 -0.99 -11.14
C LEU A 122 -6.01 0.30 -11.52
N LEU A 123 -5.16 0.26 -12.55
CA LEU A 123 -4.35 1.41 -13.00
C LEU A 123 -5.10 2.37 -13.93
N TYR A 124 -6.02 1.86 -14.76
CA TYR A 124 -6.68 2.65 -15.81
C TYR A 124 -7.35 3.94 -15.30
N PRO A 125 -8.09 3.95 -14.17
CA PRO A 125 -8.69 5.17 -13.61
C PRO A 125 -7.68 6.30 -13.32
N LEU A 126 -6.41 5.94 -13.08
CA LEU A 126 -5.34 6.87 -12.71
C LEU A 126 -4.45 7.21 -13.90
N ALA A 127 -4.20 6.25 -14.78
CA ALA A 127 -3.38 6.42 -15.96
C ALA A 127 -4.09 7.21 -17.06
N ASN A 128 -5.42 7.12 -17.15
CA ASN A 128 -6.20 7.86 -18.13
C ASN A 128 -6.22 9.37 -17.76
N PRO A 129 -5.74 10.27 -18.65
CA PRO A 129 -5.68 11.71 -18.37
C PRO A 129 -7.07 12.38 -18.31
N HIS A 130 -8.10 11.75 -18.88
CA HIS A 130 -9.49 12.25 -18.82
C HIS A 130 -10.16 11.98 -17.48
N PHE A 131 -9.53 11.18 -16.61
CA PHE A 131 -10.02 10.91 -15.27
C PHE A 131 -9.21 11.67 -14.22
N HIS A 132 -9.94 12.31 -13.31
CA HIS A 132 -9.37 13.13 -12.25
C HIS A 132 -9.26 12.37 -10.91
N TYR A 133 -9.00 11.06 -10.97
CA TYR A 133 -8.76 10.23 -9.80
C TYR A 133 -7.28 10.24 -9.39
N ASP A 134 -7.05 10.19 -8.08
CA ASP A 134 -5.73 10.07 -7.46
C ASP A 134 -5.53 8.75 -6.72
N PHE A 135 -6.63 8.10 -6.32
CA PHE A 135 -6.62 6.83 -5.62
C PHE A 135 -7.71 5.91 -6.16
N CYS A 136 -7.36 4.65 -6.37
CA CYS A 136 -8.22 3.62 -6.89
C CYS A 136 -8.14 2.39 -5.99
N LYS A 137 -9.27 1.95 -5.42
CA LYS A 137 -9.36 0.74 -4.60
C LYS A 137 -9.99 -0.38 -5.40
N GLY A 138 -9.32 -1.52 -5.47
CA GLY A 138 -9.90 -2.72 -6.07
C GLY A 138 -10.91 -3.37 -5.14
N TYR A 139 -12.01 -3.85 -5.70
CA TYR A 139 -12.94 -4.75 -5.03
C TYR A 139 -13.25 -5.96 -5.91
N TYR A 140 -13.68 -7.04 -5.27
CA TYR A 140 -13.94 -8.32 -5.92
C TYR A 140 -14.76 -9.20 -4.99
N ALA A 141 -15.63 -10.04 -5.57
CA ALA A 141 -16.30 -11.07 -4.80
C ALA A 141 -15.28 -12.15 -4.41
N ARG A 142 -15.23 -12.50 -3.12
CA ARG A 142 -14.40 -13.61 -2.63
C ARG A 142 -15.26 -14.87 -2.53
N VAL A 143 -15.41 -15.59 -3.64
CA VAL A 143 -16.18 -16.84 -3.70
C VAL A 143 -15.23 -17.97 -4.08
N ALA A 144 -15.06 -18.95 -3.19
CA ALA A 144 -14.31 -20.17 -3.47
C ALA A 144 -15.06 -21.36 -2.89
N ASP A 145 -15.04 -22.51 -3.59
CA ASP A 145 -15.71 -23.75 -3.18
C ASP A 145 -17.20 -23.57 -2.82
N GLY A 146 -17.91 -22.71 -3.57
CA GLY A 146 -19.32 -22.38 -3.31
C GLY A 146 -19.57 -21.61 -2.00
N LYS A 147 -18.51 -21.13 -1.33
CA LYS A 147 -18.58 -20.39 -0.06
C LYS A 147 -18.10 -18.95 -0.24
N LEU A 148 -18.75 -18.04 0.49
CA LEU A 148 -18.38 -16.64 0.53
C LEU A 148 -17.30 -16.40 1.61
N ASN A 149 -16.12 -15.99 1.18
CA ASN A 149 -14.96 -15.69 2.02
C ASN A 149 -14.96 -14.23 2.53
N GLY A 150 -13.89 -13.83 3.23
CA GLY A 150 -13.77 -12.48 3.80
C GLY A 150 -14.44 -12.31 5.18
N ARG A 151 -14.35 -13.36 6.01
CA ARG A 151 -14.94 -13.41 7.38
C ARG A 151 -14.65 -12.16 8.21
N VAL A 152 -13.41 -11.66 8.23
CA VAL A 152 -13.04 -10.48 9.03
C VAL A 152 -13.77 -9.22 8.53
N GLY A 153 -13.90 -9.03 7.22
CA GLY A 153 -14.70 -7.94 6.67
C GLY A 153 -16.18 -8.06 7.07
N ARG A 154 -16.78 -9.22 6.80
CA ARG A 154 -18.21 -9.49 6.97
C ARG A 154 -18.68 -9.57 8.42
N LEU A 155 -17.92 -10.26 9.27
CA LEU A 155 -18.33 -10.61 10.64
C LEU A 155 -17.77 -9.65 11.70
N LEU A 156 -16.72 -8.89 11.36
CA LEU A 156 -16.10 -7.93 12.29
C LEU A 156 -16.21 -6.51 11.78
N VAL A 157 -15.60 -6.17 10.64
CA VAL A 157 -15.45 -4.76 10.22
C VAL A 157 -16.78 -4.08 9.94
N PHE A 158 -17.64 -4.66 9.10
CA PHE A 158 -18.94 -4.04 8.79
C PHE A 158 -19.86 -3.93 10.02
N PRO A 159 -20.04 -4.99 10.84
CA PRO A 159 -20.79 -4.89 12.08
C PRO A 159 -20.20 -3.87 13.05
N LEU A 160 -18.87 -3.81 13.19
CA LEU A 160 -18.19 -2.86 14.06
C LEU A 160 -18.41 -1.43 13.58
N LEU A 161 -18.20 -1.11 12.29
CA LEU A 161 -18.46 0.21 11.72
C LEU A 161 -19.91 0.65 11.95
N LYS A 162 -20.88 -0.24 11.71
CA LYS A 162 -22.31 0.02 11.97
C LYS A 162 -22.58 0.30 13.45
N SER A 163 -21.92 -0.45 14.34
CA SER A 163 -22.06 -0.28 15.79
C SER A 163 -21.45 1.04 16.26
N LEU A 164 -20.27 1.40 15.74
CA LEU A 164 -19.64 2.70 16.00
C LEU A 164 -20.54 3.86 15.54
N GLN A 165 -21.15 3.77 14.36
CA GLN A 165 -22.09 4.82 13.90
C GLN A 165 -23.31 4.96 14.82
N LYS A 166 -23.86 3.85 15.32
CA LYS A 166 -24.99 3.89 16.26
C LYS A 166 -24.60 4.52 17.61
N VAL A 167 -23.38 4.30 18.08
CA VAL A 167 -22.92 4.76 19.40
C VAL A 167 -22.37 6.19 19.36
N TYR A 168 -21.60 6.56 18.32
CA TYR A 168 -20.95 7.86 18.22
C TYR A 168 -21.66 8.85 17.29
N GLY A 169 -22.72 8.41 16.61
CA GLY A 169 -23.35 9.14 15.53
C GLY A 169 -22.63 8.97 14.20
N ASN A 170 -23.20 9.57 13.16
CA ASN A 170 -22.58 9.59 11.84
C ASN A 170 -21.37 10.52 11.86
N SER A 171 -20.29 10.07 11.23
CA SER A 171 -19.10 10.88 11.00
C SER A 171 -18.62 10.60 9.59
N ASP A 172 -18.08 11.63 8.94
CA ASP A 172 -17.58 11.54 7.57
C ASP A 172 -16.59 10.38 7.40
N PHE A 173 -15.81 10.06 8.44
CA PHE A 173 -14.90 8.92 8.42
C PHE A 173 -15.58 7.57 8.41
N LEU A 174 -16.56 7.38 9.29
CA LEU A 174 -17.27 6.11 9.38
C LEU A 174 -18.11 5.89 8.12
N ASP A 175 -18.73 6.95 7.59
CA ASP A 175 -19.46 6.89 6.32
C ASP A 175 -18.53 6.63 5.14
N TYR A 176 -17.37 7.29 5.10
CA TYR A 176 -16.34 7.03 4.10
C TYR A 176 -15.88 5.56 4.13
N LEU A 177 -15.51 5.02 5.30
CA LEU A 177 -15.08 3.62 5.42
C LEU A 177 -16.19 2.64 5.02
N ARG A 178 -17.43 2.92 5.40
CA ARG A 178 -18.60 2.09 5.07
C ARG A 178 -18.96 2.13 3.59
N SER A 179 -18.60 3.19 2.88
CA SER A 179 -18.82 3.30 1.43
C SER A 179 -17.97 2.33 0.60
N TYR A 180 -16.91 1.76 1.19
CA TYR A 180 -16.10 0.74 0.53
C TYR A 180 -16.79 -0.61 0.54
N ARG A 181 -16.87 -1.25 -0.63
CA ARG A 181 -17.38 -2.62 -0.74
C ARG A 181 -16.46 -3.61 -0.02
N TYR A 182 -15.15 -3.42 -0.16
CA TYR A 182 -14.11 -4.25 0.44
C TYR A 182 -12.99 -3.38 1.02
N PRO A 183 -13.19 -2.76 2.21
CA PRO A 183 -12.19 -1.84 2.78
C PRO A 183 -10.84 -2.51 3.08
N LEU A 184 -10.85 -3.84 3.29
CA LEU A 184 -9.67 -4.66 3.58
C LEU A 184 -9.05 -5.32 2.35
N SER A 185 -9.44 -4.98 1.12
CA SER A 185 -8.74 -5.51 -0.08
C SER A 185 -7.28 -5.03 -0.09
N GLY A 186 -6.34 -5.91 -0.45
CA GLY A 186 -4.93 -5.55 -0.57
C GLY A 186 -4.65 -4.65 -1.78
N GLU A 187 -5.56 -4.68 -2.75
CA GLU A 187 -5.35 -4.16 -4.10
C GLU A 187 -5.79 -2.70 -4.17
N PHE A 188 -4.82 -1.81 -4.36
CA PHE A 188 -5.07 -0.40 -4.60
C PHE A 188 -3.97 0.21 -5.47
N ALA A 189 -4.34 1.24 -6.21
CA ALA A 189 -3.41 2.06 -6.96
C ALA A 189 -3.57 3.53 -6.57
N MET A 190 -2.52 4.30 -6.78
CA MET A 190 -2.55 5.74 -6.56
C MET A 190 -1.56 6.48 -7.45
N ARG A 191 -1.79 7.77 -7.65
CA ARG A 191 -0.77 8.63 -8.23
C ARG A 191 0.39 8.80 -7.25
N THR A 192 1.61 8.85 -7.77
CA THR A 192 2.83 8.87 -6.96
C THR A 192 2.88 10.05 -5.98
N HIS A 193 2.23 11.17 -6.27
CA HIS A 193 2.20 12.31 -5.36
C HIS A 193 1.44 12.01 -4.05
N ILE A 194 0.49 11.06 -4.05
CA ILE A 194 -0.23 10.64 -2.85
C ILE A 194 0.70 9.92 -1.87
N LEU A 195 1.66 9.12 -2.38
CA LEU A 195 2.64 8.41 -1.56
C LEU A 195 3.47 9.35 -0.67
N ASN A 196 3.74 10.58 -1.11
CA ASN A 196 4.53 11.55 -0.33
C ASN A 196 3.92 11.87 1.02
N ASN A 197 2.59 11.87 1.10
CA ASN A 197 1.82 12.25 2.28
C ASN A 197 1.25 11.05 3.04
N LEU A 198 1.45 9.85 2.50
CA LEU A 198 0.88 8.63 3.04
C LEU A 198 1.68 8.13 4.25
N ARG A 199 1.01 8.04 5.40
CA ARG A 199 1.56 7.43 6.62
C ARG A 199 1.16 5.96 6.62
N ILE A 200 2.05 5.11 6.10
CA ILE A 200 1.80 3.67 5.96
C ILE A 200 1.97 2.99 7.33
N PRO A 201 0.91 2.40 7.92
CA PRO A 201 1.04 1.57 9.11
C PRO A 201 1.85 0.32 8.82
N SER A 202 2.62 -0.17 9.80
CA SER A 202 3.46 -1.36 9.66
C SER A 202 2.69 -2.69 9.88
N ASP A 203 1.48 -2.63 10.42
CA ASP A 203 0.67 -3.78 10.85
C ASP A 203 -0.44 -4.17 9.83
N TRP A 204 -1.27 -5.15 10.18
CA TRP A 204 -2.47 -5.56 9.42
C TRP A 204 -3.56 -4.48 9.38
N GLY A 205 -3.32 -3.32 9.98
CA GLY A 205 -4.11 -2.11 9.79
C GLY A 205 -3.70 -1.32 8.55
N LEU A 206 -2.79 -1.83 7.71
CA LEU A 206 -2.31 -1.19 6.49
C LEU A 206 -3.47 -0.64 5.64
N GLU A 207 -4.46 -1.46 5.29
CA GLU A 207 -5.54 -1.10 4.39
C GLU A 207 -6.40 0.02 5.00
N ILE A 208 -6.83 -0.14 6.27
CA ILE A 208 -7.61 0.88 6.98
C ILE A 208 -6.81 2.17 7.18
N GLY A 209 -5.52 2.06 7.48
CA GLY A 209 -4.64 3.21 7.67
C GLY A 209 -4.43 3.98 6.37
N VAL A 210 -4.21 3.28 5.25
CA VAL A 210 -4.13 3.90 3.91
C VAL A 210 -5.44 4.61 3.59
N LEU A 211 -6.60 3.95 3.75
CA LEU A 211 -7.89 4.59 3.52
C LEU A 211 -8.08 5.84 4.38
N SER A 212 -7.68 5.77 5.65
CA SER A 212 -7.77 6.88 6.60
C SER A 212 -6.88 8.07 6.20
N GLU A 213 -5.66 7.82 5.73
CA GLU A 213 -4.76 8.88 5.25
C GLU A 213 -5.23 9.46 3.93
N VAL A 214 -5.69 8.61 2.99
CA VAL A 214 -6.24 9.06 1.71
C VAL A 214 -7.42 10.00 1.92
N GLN A 215 -8.35 9.67 2.83
CA GLN A 215 -9.46 10.55 3.16
C GLN A 215 -9.00 11.91 3.72
N ARG A 216 -7.92 11.89 4.52
CA ARG A 216 -7.40 13.11 5.18
C ARG A 216 -6.70 14.03 4.18
N THR A 217 -6.12 13.49 3.11
CA THR A 217 -5.26 14.25 2.19
C THR A 217 -5.84 14.41 0.79
N THR A 218 -6.97 13.76 0.49
CA THR A 218 -7.52 13.66 -0.87
C THR A 218 -9.02 13.91 -0.84
N ALA A 219 -9.52 14.74 -1.75
CA ALA A 219 -10.95 14.97 -1.89
C ALA A 219 -11.67 13.69 -2.34
N THR A 220 -12.84 13.40 -1.78
CA THR A 220 -13.60 12.16 -2.04
C THR A 220 -13.94 11.96 -3.52
N ASN A 221 -14.16 13.03 -4.28
CA ASN A 221 -14.42 12.96 -5.73
C ASN A 221 -13.20 12.53 -6.56
N ARG A 222 -12.00 12.51 -5.97
CA ARG A 222 -10.75 12.02 -6.58
C ARG A 222 -10.43 10.57 -6.18
N ILE A 223 -11.36 9.89 -5.52
CA ILE A 223 -11.25 8.52 -5.05
C ILE A 223 -12.25 7.66 -5.81
N CYS A 224 -11.80 6.52 -6.35
CA CYS A 224 -12.67 5.57 -7.03
C CYS A 224 -12.50 4.14 -6.50
N GLN A 225 -13.49 3.30 -6.83
CA GLN A 225 -13.51 1.87 -6.57
C GLN A 225 -13.75 1.16 -7.90
N VAL A 226 -13.04 0.06 -8.16
CA VAL A 226 -13.16 -0.71 -9.41
C VAL A 226 -13.29 -2.20 -9.13
N ASP A 227 -14.13 -2.86 -9.93
CA ASP A 227 -14.23 -4.31 -9.93
C ASP A 227 -13.03 -4.90 -10.66
N ILE A 228 -12.15 -5.59 -9.95
CA ILE A 228 -10.88 -6.05 -10.52
C ILE A 228 -10.89 -7.52 -10.92
N ALA A 229 -11.85 -8.32 -10.45
CA ALA A 229 -11.87 -9.74 -10.73
C ALA A 229 -13.26 -10.35 -10.51
N ASP A 230 -13.69 -11.18 -11.46
CA ASP A 230 -14.93 -11.95 -11.37
C ASP A 230 -14.78 -13.10 -10.36
N ASN A 231 -13.63 -13.78 -10.40
CA ASN A 231 -13.22 -14.78 -9.41
C ASN A 231 -11.86 -14.41 -8.81
N TYR A 232 -11.85 -14.11 -7.52
CA TYR A 232 -10.64 -13.77 -6.79
C TYR A 232 -10.37 -14.81 -5.70
N ASP A 233 -9.32 -15.60 -5.91
CA ASP A 233 -8.82 -16.55 -4.93
C ASP A 233 -7.37 -16.23 -4.53
N HIS A 234 -7.08 -16.45 -3.25
CA HIS A 234 -5.79 -16.18 -2.62
C HIS A 234 -5.53 -17.23 -1.55
N LYS A 235 -4.28 -17.41 -1.14
CA LYS A 235 -3.94 -18.40 -0.12
C LYS A 235 -4.68 -18.14 1.19
N HIS A 236 -5.61 -19.03 1.54
CA HIS A 236 -6.41 -18.91 2.76
C HIS A 236 -5.56 -19.14 4.01
N GLN A 237 -5.65 -18.20 4.96
CA GLN A 237 -5.05 -18.36 6.28
C GLN A 237 -5.94 -19.26 7.17
N PRO A 238 -5.35 -20.23 7.89
CA PRO A 238 -6.10 -21.10 8.79
C PRO A 238 -6.70 -20.31 9.96
N MET A 239 -7.79 -20.82 10.53
CA MET A 239 -8.27 -20.36 11.83
C MET A 239 -7.25 -20.78 12.88
N SER A 240 -6.76 -19.82 13.65
CA SER A 240 -5.95 -20.11 14.83
C SER A 240 -6.90 -20.17 16.02
N GLU A 241 -7.46 -21.35 16.31
CA GLU A 241 -8.38 -21.53 17.44
C GLU A 241 -7.63 -21.50 18.79
N HIS A 242 -6.36 -21.94 18.79
CA HIS A 242 -5.55 -22.13 20.00
C HIS A 242 -4.40 -21.13 20.16
N ASP A 243 -4.10 -20.29 19.16
CA ASP A 243 -3.10 -19.22 19.28
C ASP A 243 -3.72 -17.84 18.95
N PRO A 244 -4.05 -17.03 19.97
CA PRO A 244 -4.56 -15.67 19.80
C PRO A 244 -3.60 -14.71 19.09
N ALA A 245 -2.30 -15.03 19.03
CA ALA A 245 -1.29 -14.25 18.32
C ALA A 245 -1.17 -14.65 16.83
N GLY A 246 -1.87 -15.70 16.40
CA GLY A 246 -1.83 -16.24 15.05
C GLY A 246 -3.07 -15.92 14.19
N GLY A 247 -2.88 -16.00 12.87
CA GLY A 247 -3.96 -16.05 11.87
C GLY A 247 -5.01 -14.93 11.97
N LEU A 248 -6.27 -15.32 11.87
CA LEU A 248 -7.41 -14.40 11.79
C LEU A 248 -7.69 -13.63 13.11
N GLN A 249 -7.32 -14.18 14.27
CA GLN A 249 -7.52 -13.50 15.56
C GLN A 249 -6.60 -12.28 15.72
N ARG A 250 -5.33 -12.43 15.32
CA ARG A 250 -4.39 -11.31 15.30
C ARG A 250 -4.83 -10.23 14.30
N MET A 251 -5.24 -10.63 13.10
CA MET A 251 -5.77 -9.71 12.09
C MET A 251 -6.98 -8.92 12.62
N ALA A 252 -7.94 -9.59 13.26
CA ALA A 252 -9.10 -8.95 13.88
C ALA A 252 -8.69 -7.92 14.94
N THR A 253 -7.73 -8.26 15.79
CA THR A 253 -7.21 -7.37 16.84
C THR A 253 -6.54 -6.14 16.25
N ASP A 254 -5.67 -6.31 15.26
CA ASP A 254 -4.91 -5.23 14.63
C ASP A 254 -5.83 -4.26 13.88
N ILE A 255 -6.82 -4.78 13.14
CA ILE A 255 -7.85 -3.97 12.45
C ILE A 255 -8.70 -3.20 13.46
N THR A 256 -9.13 -3.85 14.54
CA THR A 256 -9.93 -3.20 15.59
C THR A 256 -9.16 -2.06 16.24
N LYS A 257 -7.87 -2.29 16.57
CA LYS A 257 -6.98 -1.24 17.08
C LYS A 257 -6.79 -0.11 16.07
N ALA A 258 -6.60 -0.42 14.78
CA ALA A 258 -6.48 0.59 13.72
C ALA A 258 -7.74 1.47 13.63
N LEU A 259 -8.93 0.87 13.64
CA LEU A 259 -10.20 1.59 13.63
C LEU A 259 -10.33 2.51 14.86
N TYR A 260 -10.15 1.99 16.07
CA TYR A 260 -10.25 2.82 17.28
C TYR A 260 -9.20 3.94 17.32
N ARG A 261 -7.96 3.69 16.89
CA ARG A 261 -6.92 4.73 16.78
C ARG A 261 -7.36 5.86 15.85
N LYS A 262 -7.88 5.51 14.67
CA LYS A 262 -8.25 6.50 13.65
C LYS A 262 -9.54 7.24 13.99
N THR A 263 -10.50 6.59 14.63
CA THR A 263 -11.72 7.24 15.15
C THR A 263 -11.41 8.12 16.38
N GLY A 264 -10.36 7.81 17.15
CA GLY A 264 -9.96 8.58 18.33
C GLY A 264 -9.03 9.76 18.07
N ASP A 265 -8.68 10.02 16.81
CA ASP A 265 -7.75 11.09 16.43
C ASP A 265 -8.36 12.47 16.75
N PRO A 266 -7.70 13.34 17.54
CA PRO A 266 -8.22 14.65 17.95
C PRO A 266 -8.67 15.57 16.80
N GLY A 267 -8.19 15.34 15.57
CA GLY A 267 -8.63 16.06 14.38
C GLY A 267 -10.01 15.66 13.86
N ARG A 268 -10.64 14.63 14.42
CA ARG A 268 -11.99 14.18 14.05
C ARG A 268 -12.97 14.60 15.14
N GLN A 269 -13.97 15.42 14.77
CA GLN A 269 -15.01 15.87 15.70
C GLN A 269 -15.87 14.68 16.13
N HIS A 270 -15.54 14.10 17.29
CA HIS A 270 -16.43 13.20 17.99
C HIS A 270 -16.75 13.79 19.36
N HIS A 271 -17.98 13.58 19.84
CA HIS A 271 -18.31 13.86 21.23
C HIS A 271 -17.36 13.07 22.16
N ARG A 272 -16.31 13.75 22.62
CA ARG A 272 -15.20 13.23 23.45
C ARG A 272 -15.66 12.49 24.72
N ARG A 273 -16.92 12.66 25.10
CA ARG A 273 -17.58 12.05 26.26
C ARG A 273 -17.96 10.57 26.07
N LEU A 274 -18.04 10.06 24.85
CA LEU A 274 -18.50 8.69 24.57
C LEU A 274 -17.38 7.67 24.30
N PHE A 275 -16.12 8.11 24.12
CA PHE A 275 -15.04 7.17 23.77
C PHE A 275 -14.83 6.13 24.90
N PRO A 276 -15.03 4.81 24.64
CA PRO A 276 -15.22 3.84 25.71
C PRO A 276 -13.92 3.68 26.48
N ARG A 277 -14.04 3.47 27.79
CA ARG A 277 -12.92 2.97 28.61
C ARG A 277 -12.30 1.69 28.01
N ALA A 278 -13.11 0.84 27.36
CA ALA A 278 -12.67 -0.36 26.65
C ALA A 278 -11.72 -0.08 25.47
N ALA A 279 -11.96 0.98 24.67
CA ALA A 279 -11.07 1.37 23.59
C ALA A 279 -9.72 1.86 24.13
N ARG A 280 -9.71 2.59 25.25
CA ARG A 280 -8.45 2.95 25.93
C ARG A 280 -7.69 1.72 26.42
N HIS A 281 -8.39 0.71 26.94
CA HIS A 281 -7.79 -0.52 27.43
C HIS A 281 -7.15 -1.36 26.30
N LEU A 282 -7.86 -1.50 25.17
CA LEU A 282 -7.35 -2.17 23.96
C LEU A 282 -6.13 -1.45 23.36
N LEU A 283 -6.08 -0.12 23.46
CA LEU A 283 -4.97 0.71 22.98
C LEU A 283 -3.79 0.75 23.97
N SER A 284 -4.00 0.54 25.27
CA SER A 284 -2.96 0.53 26.30
C SER A 284 -2.18 -0.78 26.41
N HIS A 285 -2.65 -1.87 25.79
CA HIS A 285 -2.10 -3.23 25.93
C HIS A 285 -0.71 -3.46 25.28
N ARG A 286 0.06 -2.39 25.01
CA ARG A 286 1.49 -2.43 24.66
C ARG A 286 2.42 -1.88 25.75
N ALA A 287 1.89 -1.31 26.83
CA ALA A 287 2.68 -1.06 28.02
C ALA A 287 2.58 -2.29 28.92
N GLY A 288 3.69 -2.99 29.11
CA GLY A 288 3.78 -4.21 29.89
C GLY A 288 3.07 -4.11 31.24
N TYR A 289 2.42 -5.20 31.62
CA TYR A 289 1.75 -5.34 32.89
C TYR A 289 2.82 -5.53 33.98
N ASP A 290 3.35 -4.44 34.52
CA ASP A 290 4.02 -4.46 35.82
C ASP A 290 3.17 -3.68 36.82
N ARG A 291 2.55 -4.41 37.74
CA ARG A 291 1.59 -3.90 38.73
C ARG A 291 2.24 -3.11 39.87
N ARG A 292 3.53 -2.72 39.76
CA ARG A 292 4.24 -2.02 40.84
C ARG A 292 5.01 -0.76 40.42
N LEU A 293 4.50 0.08 39.52
CA LEU A 293 5.08 1.41 39.33
C LEU A 293 4.01 2.49 39.17
N ARG A 294 4.00 3.44 40.11
CA ARG A 294 3.18 4.67 40.06
C ARG A 294 3.44 5.43 38.74
N PRO A 295 2.44 6.08 38.14
CA PRO A 295 2.59 6.69 36.83
C PRO A 295 3.48 7.93 36.91
N ARG A 296 4.72 7.84 36.41
CA ARG A 296 5.40 9.02 35.87
C ARG A 296 4.74 9.38 34.56
N ARG A 297 4.31 10.64 34.41
CA ARG A 297 3.82 11.20 33.15
C ARG A 297 4.94 11.15 32.11
N GLN A 298 4.97 10.11 31.30
CA GLN A 298 5.69 10.11 30.03
C GLN A 298 4.67 10.31 28.90
N ASN A 299 4.82 11.44 28.21
CA ASN A 299 4.15 11.73 26.94
C ASN A 299 4.70 10.77 25.86
N GLN A 300 4.28 9.52 25.84
CA GLN A 300 4.50 8.64 24.68
C GLN A 300 3.35 8.85 23.69
N ARG A 301 3.64 9.54 22.59
CA ARG A 301 2.74 9.63 21.43
C ARG A 301 2.77 8.27 20.69
N PRO A 302 1.62 7.71 20.30
CA PRO A 302 1.58 6.43 19.58
C PRO A 302 2.26 6.50 18.21
N ASP A 303 2.74 5.36 17.73
CA ASP A 303 3.52 5.18 16.49
C ASP A 303 2.72 5.54 15.21
N VAL A 304 2.61 6.84 14.94
CA VAL A 304 2.07 7.42 13.71
C VAL A 304 3.21 8.12 13.00
N ARG A 305 3.71 7.49 11.91
CA ARG A 305 4.98 7.89 11.27
C ARG A 305 4.85 9.16 10.43
N PRO A 306 5.93 9.93 10.27
CA PRO A 306 5.93 11.13 9.44
C PRO A 306 5.71 10.78 7.96
N PRO A 307 5.13 11.71 7.17
CA PRO A 307 5.01 11.55 5.72
C PRO A 307 6.39 11.36 5.07
N GLN A 308 6.43 10.64 3.94
CA GLN A 308 7.66 10.32 3.19
C GLN A 308 8.45 11.58 2.76
N ARG A 309 7.80 12.75 2.70
CA ARG A 309 8.42 14.06 2.44
C ARG A 309 9.63 14.37 3.33
N GLY A 310 9.70 13.85 4.55
CA GLY A 310 10.81 14.08 5.48
C GLY A 310 12.11 13.31 5.20
N VAL A 311 12.10 12.36 4.25
CA VAL A 311 13.23 11.44 3.99
C VAL A 311 14.12 11.93 2.84
N GLY A 312 13.64 12.84 1.98
CA GLY A 312 14.29 13.22 0.70
C GLY A 312 15.06 14.55 0.67
N GLY A 313 15.30 15.20 1.81
CA GLY A 313 15.91 16.54 1.88
C GLY A 313 17.45 16.57 1.94
N GLY A 314 18.13 15.83 1.06
CA GLY A 314 19.59 15.90 0.95
C GLY A 314 19.97 15.62 -0.49
N ALA A 315 20.40 16.66 -1.21
CA ALA A 315 20.88 16.54 -2.58
C ALA A 315 22.12 15.66 -2.63
N VAL A 316 21.92 14.36 -2.89
CA VAL A 316 23.00 13.47 -3.32
C VAL A 316 23.04 13.56 -4.84
N ARG A 317 24.01 14.31 -5.36
CA ARG A 317 24.34 14.28 -6.80
C ARG A 317 24.72 12.83 -7.17
N PRO A 318 24.24 12.27 -8.28
CA PRO A 318 24.74 11.00 -8.78
C PRO A 318 26.23 11.17 -9.11
N CYS A 319 27.08 10.36 -8.48
CA CYS A 319 28.47 10.21 -8.93
C CYS A 319 28.43 9.48 -10.29
N ASP A 320 28.83 10.18 -11.34
CA ASP A 320 29.05 9.60 -12.66
C ASP A 320 30.22 8.60 -12.59
N TYR A 321 29.91 7.34 -12.91
CA TYR A 321 30.90 6.31 -13.16
C TYR A 321 31.12 6.24 -14.68
N ALA A 322 32.04 7.05 -15.18
CA ALA A 322 32.73 6.81 -16.45
C ALA A 322 34.09 7.52 -16.38
N GLY A 323 35.16 6.73 -16.35
CA GLY A 323 36.51 7.21 -16.17
C GLY A 323 37.08 7.90 -17.42
N ARG A 324 37.78 9.01 -17.17
CA ARG A 324 39.08 9.48 -17.73
C ARG A 324 39.09 11.00 -17.99
N PRO A 325 40.29 11.63 -17.91
CA PRO A 325 40.48 12.89 -17.19
C PRO A 325 40.14 14.12 -18.02
N ALA A 326 39.68 15.16 -17.32
CA ALA A 326 39.44 16.47 -17.90
C ALA A 326 40.77 17.16 -18.26
N VAL A 327 40.90 17.54 -19.54
CA VAL A 327 41.78 18.62 -20.01
C VAL A 327 40.85 19.70 -20.55
N TYR A 328 41.03 20.93 -20.06
CA TYR A 328 40.28 22.13 -20.45
C TYR A 328 40.74 22.66 -21.82
N GLY A 329 39.80 23.14 -22.66
CA GLY A 329 40.13 24.06 -23.76
C GLY A 329 39.09 24.18 -24.88
N GLY A 330 38.31 25.28 -24.86
CA GLY A 330 38.07 26.18 -26.01
C GLY A 330 37.34 25.74 -27.30
N SER A 331 36.17 26.35 -27.51
CA SER A 331 35.65 27.03 -28.73
C SER A 331 35.44 26.31 -30.08
N GLY A 332 34.26 26.56 -30.68
CA GLY A 332 33.88 26.34 -32.10
C GLY A 332 33.25 24.97 -32.34
N GLY A 333 32.22 24.72 -33.15
CA GLY A 333 31.40 25.43 -34.14
C GLY A 333 30.55 24.34 -34.86
N GLU A 334 29.51 24.74 -35.62
CA GLU A 334 28.76 23.94 -36.64
C GLU A 334 27.77 22.85 -36.11
N GLN A 335 26.45 23.03 -36.22
CA GLN A 335 25.52 22.89 -37.38
C GLN A 335 25.06 21.45 -37.72
N THR A 336 23.74 21.22 -37.52
CA THR A 336 22.81 20.36 -38.32
C THR A 336 23.07 18.83 -38.27
N VAL A 337 22.17 17.85 -38.38
CA VAL A 337 20.88 17.55 -39.05
C VAL A 337 20.33 16.29 -38.31
N CYS A 338 19.04 16.06 -38.00
CA CYS A 338 18.02 15.31 -38.79
C CYS A 338 16.88 14.96 -37.80
N ALA A 339 15.66 15.51 -37.96
CA ALA A 339 14.53 14.94 -38.71
C ALA A 339 14.04 13.58 -38.13
N GLN A 340 12.91 13.59 -37.41
CA GLN A 340 11.56 13.19 -37.87
C GLN A 340 11.39 11.68 -38.00
N LEU A 341 10.33 11.12 -37.37
CA LEU A 341 9.47 10.09 -37.95
C LEU A 341 8.10 9.99 -37.21
N GLU A 342 7.10 10.38 -37.99
CA GLU A 342 5.64 10.18 -38.07
C GLU A 342 4.81 9.25 -37.15
N SER A 343 3.66 9.82 -36.75
CA SER A 343 2.24 9.38 -36.84
C SER A 343 1.80 7.90 -36.71
N ARG A 344 0.74 7.66 -35.91
CA ARG A 344 -0.62 7.31 -36.41
C ARG A 344 -1.65 7.15 -35.29
N ALA A 345 -2.86 7.63 -35.56
CA ALA A 345 -4.06 7.56 -34.75
C ALA A 345 -4.72 6.17 -34.82
N VAL A 346 -5.35 5.73 -33.72
CA VAL A 346 -6.45 4.75 -33.73
C VAL A 346 -7.46 5.15 -32.64
N GLY A 347 -8.74 5.25 -33.04
CA GLY A 347 -9.86 5.61 -32.19
C GLY A 347 -10.22 4.54 -31.16
N LEU A 348 -10.82 4.98 -30.05
CA LEU A 348 -11.35 4.13 -28.99
C LEU A 348 -12.85 4.39 -28.80
N PRO A 349 -13.67 3.36 -28.57
CA PRO A 349 -15.10 3.51 -28.28
C PRO A 349 -15.34 4.00 -26.85
N ARG A 350 -16.38 4.82 -26.69
CA ARG A 350 -16.85 5.37 -25.41
C ARG A 350 -17.51 4.27 -24.57
N TYR A 351 -17.03 4.08 -23.34
CA TYR A 351 -17.75 3.34 -22.29
C TYR A 351 -18.17 4.30 -21.17
N SER A 352 -19.45 4.20 -20.79
CA SER A 352 -20.10 4.97 -19.74
C SER A 352 -19.66 4.48 -18.35
N ALA A 353 -19.12 5.38 -17.53
CA ALA A 353 -18.92 5.16 -16.10
C ALA A 353 -20.00 5.92 -15.32
N ALA A 354 -20.79 5.19 -14.51
CA ALA A 354 -21.80 5.78 -13.65
C ALA A 354 -21.14 6.50 -12.47
N ALA A 355 -21.40 7.80 -12.34
CA ALA A 355 -21.06 8.58 -11.16
C ALA A 355 -21.97 8.21 -9.98
N VAL A 356 -21.43 8.16 -8.77
CA VAL A 356 -22.23 8.11 -7.55
C VAL A 356 -22.75 9.53 -7.29
N SER A 357 -23.95 9.84 -7.78
CA SER A 357 -24.65 11.08 -7.47
C SER A 357 -25.41 10.94 -6.15
N GLY A 358 -25.07 11.79 -5.18
CA GLY A 358 -25.96 12.09 -4.05
C GLY A 358 -27.15 12.89 -4.57
N GLY A 359 -28.34 12.28 -4.52
CA GLY A 359 -29.59 12.96 -4.82
C GLY A 359 -29.93 13.94 -3.70
N GLY A 360 -29.93 15.24 -4.02
CA GLY A 360 -30.46 16.31 -3.19
C GLY A 360 -31.44 17.16 -3.99
N GLY A 361 -32.71 17.10 -3.59
CA GLY A 361 -33.71 18.18 -3.66
C GLY A 361 -34.37 18.50 -5.01
N ARG A 362 -35.69 18.28 -5.11
CA ARG A 362 -36.72 19.25 -4.70
C ARG A 362 -38.02 18.54 -4.34
#